data_AF-A0A8S2WFE8-F1
#
_entry.id   AF-A0A8S2WFE8-F1
#
_cell.length_a   1.000
_cell.length_b   1.000
_cell.length_c   1.000
_cell.angle_alpha   90.00
_cell.angle_beta   90.00
_cell.angle_gamma   90.00
#
_symmetry.space_group_name_H-M   'P 1'
#
loop_
_entity.id
_entity.type
_entity.pdbx_description
1 polymer ?
#
loop_
_entity_poly.entity_id
_entity_poly.type
_entity_poly.pdbx_seq_one_letter_code
_entity_poly.pdbx_strand_id
1 'polypeptide(L)'
;MTSVPKPLKFLRPHYDTMKEIYEKITEPTNKMLCADIISVLAMTTIDTKECLKYRLLGSGQDIGTWGHEYIRHLSAEVASEWEKVDANNDVKQKLLRLTNEIIPFLMRHNAEADACDLLMEIEQLDLIENFVDKDTYARVCLYLTSCVPYVPEPDDTQMLRTACKLYRHYDQYPLALRCAIQLNDMELIRDLVISCPSR
;
A
#
# COMPACT_ATOMS: atom_id res chain seq x y z
N MET A 1 -16.25 8.52 -3.26
CA MET A 1 -17.41 7.61 -3.16
C MET A 1 -17.39 6.63 -4.33
N THR A 2 -16.56 5.59 -4.25
CA THR A 2 -16.78 4.38 -5.05
C THR A 2 -17.45 3.42 -4.10
N SER A 3 -18.74 3.22 -4.30
CA SER A 3 -19.55 2.33 -3.50
C SER A 3 -19.40 0.92 -4.04
N VAL A 4 -19.28 -0.07 -3.16
CA VAL A 4 -19.36 -1.50 -3.52
C VAL A 4 -20.42 -1.71 -4.61
N PRO A 5 -20.03 -2.25 -5.78
CA PRO A 5 -20.95 -2.46 -6.89
C PRO A 5 -22.25 -3.14 -6.43
N LYS A 6 -23.39 -2.59 -6.84
CA LYS A 6 -24.73 -3.13 -6.48
C LYS A 6 -24.84 -4.66 -6.66
N PRO A 7 -24.30 -5.28 -7.73
CA PRO A 7 -24.34 -6.73 -7.90
C PRO A 7 -23.72 -7.51 -6.74
N LEU A 8 -22.61 -7.02 -6.16
CA LEU A 8 -21.92 -7.71 -5.07
C LEU A 8 -22.72 -7.69 -3.77
N LYS A 9 -23.50 -6.63 -3.54
CA LYS A 9 -24.42 -6.56 -2.40
C LYS A 9 -25.50 -7.64 -2.45
N PHE A 10 -25.97 -8.01 -3.64
CA PHE A 10 -26.94 -9.10 -3.81
C PHE A 10 -26.34 -10.48 -3.62
N LEU A 11 -25.02 -10.63 -3.83
CA LEU A 11 -24.31 -11.89 -3.66
C LEU A 11 -23.89 -12.15 -2.21
N ARG A 12 -23.95 -11.14 -1.33
CA ARG A 12 -23.60 -11.26 0.10
C ARG A 12 -24.30 -12.43 0.83
N PRO A 13 -25.61 -12.69 0.65
CA PRO A 13 -26.28 -13.83 1.31
C PRO A 13 -25.78 -15.20 0.85
N HIS A 14 -25.12 -15.27 -0.30
CA HIS A 14 -24.60 -16.50 -0.91
C HIS A 14 -23.13 -16.75 -0.58
N TYR A 15 -22.52 -15.92 0.27
CA TYR A 15 -21.10 -16.02 0.59
C TYR A 15 -20.71 -17.39 1.18
N ASP A 16 -21.46 -17.88 2.17
CA ASP A 16 -21.18 -19.18 2.79
C ASP A 16 -21.43 -20.34 1.83
N THR A 17 -22.45 -20.23 0.97
CA THR A 17 -22.73 -21.24 -0.07
C THR A 17 -21.60 -21.30 -1.09
N MET A 18 -20.99 -20.17 -1.44
CA MET A 18 -19.83 -20.12 -2.34
C MET A 18 -18.59 -20.77 -1.72
N LYS A 19 -18.37 -20.65 -0.39
CA LYS A 19 -17.29 -21.37 0.30
C LYS A 19 -17.50 -22.89 0.25
N GLU A 20 -18.73 -23.35 0.50
CA GLU A 20 -19.04 -24.78 0.41
C GLU A 20 -18.81 -25.32 -1.01
N ILE A 21 -19.13 -24.52 -2.03
CA ILE A 21 -18.88 -24.87 -3.43
C ILE A 21 -17.37 -24.94 -3.67
N TYR A 22 -16.60 -23.95 -3.21
CA TYR A 22 -15.13 -23.93 -3.35
C TYR A 22 -14.45 -25.20 -2.81
N GLU A 23 -14.93 -25.73 -1.68
CA GLU A 23 -14.41 -26.99 -1.12
C GLU A 23 -14.74 -28.22 -1.98
N LYS A 24 -15.88 -28.18 -2.70
CA LYS A 24 -16.34 -29.28 -3.56
C LYS A 24 -15.72 -29.25 -4.97
N ILE A 25 -15.14 -28.13 -5.39
CA ILE A 25 -14.51 -28.02 -6.72
C ILE A 25 -13.23 -28.87 -6.74
N THR A 26 -13.18 -29.80 -7.69
CA THR A 26 -12.04 -30.69 -7.92
C THR A 26 -11.07 -30.14 -8.98
N GLU A 27 -11.56 -29.35 -9.94
CA GLU A 27 -10.73 -28.79 -11.01
C GLU A 27 -9.90 -27.59 -10.51
N PRO A 28 -8.56 -27.60 -10.67
CA PRO A 28 -7.69 -26.59 -10.07
C PRO A 28 -7.94 -25.18 -10.62
N THR A 29 -8.13 -25.04 -11.94
CA THR A 29 -8.35 -23.74 -12.59
C THR A 29 -9.62 -23.07 -12.08
N ASN A 30 -10.73 -23.83 -12.03
CA ASN A 30 -12.01 -23.34 -11.54
C ASN A 30 -11.96 -23.05 -10.04
N LYS A 31 -11.17 -23.81 -9.28
CA LYS A 31 -10.95 -23.56 -7.85
C LYS A 31 -10.25 -22.22 -7.64
N MET A 32 -9.20 -21.92 -8.40
CA MET A 32 -8.47 -20.65 -8.31
C MET A 32 -9.35 -19.45 -8.69
N LEU A 33 -10.14 -19.54 -9.76
CA LEU A 33 -11.07 -18.48 -10.15
C LEU A 33 -12.18 -18.27 -9.10
N CYS A 34 -12.67 -19.36 -8.51
CA CYS A 34 -13.64 -19.28 -7.43
C CYS A 34 -13.05 -18.59 -6.19
N ALA A 35 -11.79 -18.86 -5.84
CA ALA A 35 -11.09 -18.14 -4.78
C ALA A 35 -11.00 -16.63 -5.06
N ASP A 36 -10.67 -16.21 -6.30
CA ASP A 36 -10.65 -14.78 -6.64
C ASP A 36 -12.02 -14.13 -6.45
N ILE A 37 -13.11 -14.79 -6.87
CA ILE A 37 -14.48 -14.29 -6.67
C ILE A 37 -14.84 -14.21 -5.18
N ILE A 38 -14.49 -15.22 -4.39
CA ILE A 38 -14.73 -15.22 -2.93
C ILE A 38 -13.93 -14.10 -2.27
N SER A 39 -12.69 -13.84 -2.70
CA SER A 39 -11.88 -12.74 -2.17
C SER A 39 -12.55 -11.38 -2.38
N VAL A 40 -13.16 -11.15 -3.56
CA VAL A 40 -13.87 -9.92 -3.87
C VAL A 40 -15.18 -9.82 -3.11
N LEU A 41 -15.91 -10.94 -2.95
CA LEU A 41 -17.13 -10.95 -2.15
C LEU A 41 -16.86 -10.71 -0.66
N ALA A 42 -15.70 -11.13 -0.14
CA ALA A 42 -15.30 -10.95 1.24
C ALA A 42 -15.27 -9.45 1.65
N MET A 43 -15.01 -8.53 0.71
CA MET A 43 -15.06 -7.09 1.03
C MET A 43 -16.47 -6.60 1.40
N THR A 44 -17.52 -7.34 1.02
CA THR A 44 -18.91 -6.99 1.35
C THR A 44 -19.37 -7.53 2.71
N THR A 45 -18.59 -8.42 3.30
CA THR A 45 -18.85 -9.05 4.59
C THR A 45 -17.94 -8.44 5.65
N ILE A 46 -18.53 -7.59 6.50
CA ILE A 46 -17.83 -6.75 7.48
C ILE A 46 -17.02 -7.58 8.50
N ASP A 47 -17.42 -8.82 8.78
CA ASP A 47 -16.85 -9.64 9.86
C ASP A 47 -15.74 -10.60 9.43
N THR A 48 -15.51 -10.80 8.13
CA THR A 48 -14.61 -11.86 7.64
C THR A 48 -13.36 -11.25 7.01
N LYS A 49 -12.25 -11.24 7.76
CA LYS A 49 -10.89 -10.94 7.24
C LYS A 49 -10.38 -12.10 6.36
N GLU A 50 -11.12 -12.40 5.30
CA GLU A 50 -10.88 -13.55 4.44
C GLU A 50 -10.46 -13.15 3.02
N CYS A 51 -10.45 -11.85 2.68
CA CYS A 51 -10.09 -11.37 1.35
C CYS A 51 -8.66 -11.80 1.01
N LEU A 52 -7.71 -11.51 1.90
CA LEU A 52 -6.30 -11.85 1.72
C LEU A 52 -6.08 -13.37 1.62
N LYS A 53 -6.80 -14.16 2.44
CA LYS A 53 -6.69 -15.63 2.43
C LYS A 53 -7.05 -16.21 1.07
N TYR A 54 -8.19 -15.83 0.51
CA TYR A 54 -8.62 -16.35 -0.79
C TYR A 54 -7.82 -15.75 -1.94
N ARG A 55 -7.31 -14.52 -1.79
CA ARG A 55 -6.41 -13.92 -2.79
C ARG A 55 -5.09 -14.69 -2.91
N LEU A 56 -4.51 -15.13 -1.79
CA LEU A 56 -3.29 -15.96 -1.81
C LEU A 56 -3.51 -17.37 -2.40
N LEU A 57 -4.76 -17.83 -2.48
CA LEU A 57 -5.17 -19.10 -3.09
C LEU A 57 -5.65 -18.94 -4.55
N GLY A 58 -5.83 -17.70 -5.00
CA GLY A 58 -6.40 -17.34 -6.29
C GLY A 58 -5.45 -17.51 -7.47
N SER A 59 -5.93 -17.13 -8.65
CA SER A 59 -5.21 -17.32 -9.92
C SER A 59 -4.07 -16.34 -10.17
N GLY A 60 -3.91 -15.32 -9.33
CA GLY A 60 -2.89 -14.28 -9.50
C GLY A 60 -3.21 -13.31 -10.66
N GLN A 61 -4.47 -13.21 -11.09
CA GLN A 61 -4.91 -12.20 -12.06
C GLN A 61 -4.57 -10.78 -11.59
N ASP A 62 -4.32 -9.85 -12.53
CA ASP A 62 -3.99 -8.46 -12.21
C ASP A 62 -4.92 -7.85 -11.17
N ILE A 63 -4.32 -7.33 -10.08
CA ILE A 63 -5.04 -6.80 -8.91
C ILE A 63 -6.01 -5.67 -9.32
N GLY A 64 -5.63 -4.90 -10.35
CA GLY A 64 -6.41 -3.77 -10.85
C GLY A 64 -7.76 -4.14 -11.47
N THR A 65 -7.99 -5.40 -11.84
CA THR A 65 -9.21 -5.85 -12.53
C THR A 65 -10.47 -5.65 -11.68
N TRP A 66 -10.34 -5.75 -10.36
CA TRP A 66 -11.46 -5.67 -9.42
C TRP A 66 -11.73 -4.24 -8.92
N GLY A 67 -10.86 -3.30 -9.26
CA GLY A 67 -11.01 -1.89 -8.96
C GLY A 67 -10.45 -1.45 -7.61
N HIS A 68 -10.55 -0.13 -7.37
CA HIS A 68 -9.85 0.56 -6.29
C HIS A 68 -10.36 0.19 -4.88
N GLU A 69 -11.65 -0.09 -4.74
CA GLU A 69 -12.27 -0.42 -3.45
C GLU A 69 -11.79 -1.78 -2.93
N TYR A 70 -11.66 -2.77 -3.82
CA TYR A 70 -11.06 -4.06 -3.50
C TYR A 70 -9.62 -3.89 -3.01
N ILE A 71 -8.83 -3.07 -3.70
CA ILE A 71 -7.43 -2.80 -3.32
C ILE A 71 -7.35 -2.14 -1.96
N ARG A 72 -8.22 -1.16 -1.69
CA ARG A 72 -8.27 -0.50 -0.37
C ARG A 72 -8.54 -1.50 0.76
N HIS A 73 -9.51 -2.39 0.57
CA HIS A 73 -9.81 -3.46 1.54
C HIS A 73 -8.65 -4.45 1.68
N LEU A 74 -8.05 -4.86 0.56
CA LEU A 74 -6.91 -5.76 0.54
C LEU A 74 -5.70 -5.15 1.27
N SER A 75 -5.37 -3.88 1.01
CA SER A 75 -4.29 -3.15 1.69
C SER A 75 -4.49 -3.13 3.20
N ALA A 76 -5.70 -2.84 3.68
CA ALA A 76 -6.01 -2.83 5.11
C ALA A 76 -5.88 -4.23 5.76
N GLU A 77 -6.26 -5.30 5.05
CA GLU A 77 -6.04 -6.66 5.54
C GLU A 77 -4.56 -7.05 5.54
N VAL A 78 -3.80 -6.64 4.52
CA VAL A 78 -2.34 -6.86 4.43
C VAL A 78 -1.63 -6.21 5.60
N ALA A 79 -1.95 -4.95 5.91
CA ALA A 79 -1.40 -4.26 7.06
C ALA A 79 -1.77 -4.95 8.39
N SER A 80 -3.05 -5.29 8.57
CA SER A 80 -3.50 -5.98 9.80
C SER A 80 -2.88 -7.36 9.98
N GLU A 81 -2.59 -8.10 8.91
CA GLU A 81 -1.89 -9.39 9.00
C GLU A 81 -0.38 -9.21 9.16
N TRP A 82 0.21 -8.13 8.61
CA TRP A 82 1.62 -7.82 8.78
C TRP A 82 1.99 -7.63 10.26
N GLU A 83 1.16 -6.90 11.02
CA GLU A 83 1.32 -6.65 12.45
C GLU A 83 1.27 -7.94 13.29
N LYS A 84 0.45 -8.92 12.89
CA LYS A 84 0.25 -10.18 13.65
C LYS A 84 1.32 -11.22 13.41
N VAL A 85 2.04 -11.14 12.30
CA VAL A 85 3.01 -12.18 11.89
C VAL A 85 4.39 -11.84 12.48
N ASP A 86 4.90 -12.69 13.37
CA ASP A 86 6.27 -12.60 13.88
C ASP A 86 7.34 -13.00 12.84
N ALA A 87 8.59 -12.58 13.08
CA ALA A 87 9.73 -12.45 12.15
C ALA A 87 10.12 -13.62 11.22
N ASN A 88 9.61 -14.83 11.42
CA ASN A 88 9.82 -15.96 10.50
C ASN A 88 8.51 -16.22 9.78
N ASN A 89 8.38 -15.96 8.46
CA ASN A 89 7.33 -16.63 7.67
C ASN A 89 7.43 -16.33 6.16
N ASP A 90 7.32 -17.37 5.34
CA ASP A 90 7.00 -17.29 3.91
C ASP A 90 5.80 -16.38 3.61
N VAL A 91 4.90 -16.22 4.59
CA VAL A 91 3.76 -15.31 4.56
C VAL A 91 4.19 -13.85 4.41
N LYS A 92 5.20 -13.36 5.15
CA LYS A 92 5.69 -11.98 4.99
C LYS A 92 6.24 -11.73 3.59
N GLN A 93 6.96 -12.70 3.02
CA GLN A 93 7.42 -12.57 1.64
C GLN A 93 6.27 -12.51 0.63
N LYS A 94 5.20 -13.28 0.85
CA LYS A 94 3.99 -13.20 0.02
C LYS A 94 3.29 -11.85 0.17
N LEU A 95 3.20 -11.30 1.38
CA LEU A 95 2.64 -9.97 1.63
C LEU A 95 3.47 -8.88 0.94
N LEU A 96 4.81 -8.92 1.06
CA LEU A 96 5.68 -7.97 0.37
C LEU A 96 5.54 -8.04 -1.16
N ARG A 97 5.42 -9.24 -1.74
CA ARG A 97 5.17 -9.40 -3.18
C ARG A 97 3.85 -8.75 -3.58
N LEU A 98 2.79 -8.98 -2.80
CA LEU A 98 1.48 -8.39 -3.03
C LEU A 98 1.54 -6.85 -2.91
N THR A 99 2.21 -6.31 -1.89
CA THR A 99 2.41 -4.86 -1.72
C THR A 99 3.15 -4.27 -2.92
N ASN A 100 4.20 -4.93 -3.42
CA ASN A 100 4.93 -4.48 -4.61
C ASN A 100 4.08 -4.49 -5.90
N GLU A 101 3.02 -5.29 -5.97
CA GLU A 101 2.05 -5.25 -7.08
C GLU A 101 0.99 -4.14 -6.87
N ILE A 102 0.60 -3.88 -5.61
CA ILE A 102 -0.41 -2.87 -5.25
C ILE A 102 0.11 -1.44 -5.43
N ILE A 103 1.33 -1.14 -4.98
CA ILE A 103 1.86 0.23 -4.97
C ILE A 103 1.91 0.86 -6.37
N PRO A 104 2.44 0.20 -7.43
CA PRO A 104 2.42 0.75 -8.78
C PRO A 104 1.00 1.03 -9.30
N PHE A 105 0.03 0.20 -8.93
CA PHE A 105 -1.36 0.42 -9.31
C PHE A 105 -1.91 1.69 -8.65
N LEU A 106 -1.72 1.84 -7.34
CA LEU A 106 -2.18 3.03 -6.60
C LEU A 106 -1.57 4.32 -7.15
N MET A 107 -0.27 4.31 -7.45
CA MET A 107 0.43 5.46 -8.04
C MET A 107 -0.13 5.83 -9.43
N ARG A 108 -0.42 4.85 -10.29
CA ARG A 108 -1.03 5.11 -11.62
C ARG A 108 -2.46 5.65 -11.54
N HIS A 109 -3.19 5.33 -10.48
CA HIS A 109 -4.57 5.73 -10.27
C HIS A 109 -4.74 6.98 -9.39
N ASN A 110 -3.67 7.75 -9.15
CA ASN A 110 -3.67 8.95 -8.32
C ASN A 110 -4.08 8.71 -6.85
N ALA A 111 -3.76 7.53 -6.33
CA ALA A 111 -3.99 7.14 -4.95
C ALA A 111 -2.66 7.06 -4.19
N GLU A 112 -1.84 8.11 -4.33
CA GLU A 112 -0.54 8.18 -3.68
C GLU A 112 -0.63 8.15 -2.15
N ALA A 113 -1.68 8.77 -1.58
CA ALA A 113 -1.93 8.78 -0.14
C ALA A 113 -2.18 7.35 0.39
N ASP A 114 -3.08 6.60 -0.24
CA ASP A 114 -3.37 5.21 0.15
C ASP A 114 -2.12 4.31 0.01
N ALA A 115 -1.23 4.59 -0.96
CA ALA A 115 0.05 3.89 -1.11
C ALA A 115 1.05 4.24 0.01
N CYS A 116 1.12 5.51 0.41
CA CYS A 116 1.94 5.93 1.54
C CYS A 116 1.45 5.30 2.83
N ASP A 117 0.14 5.30 3.07
CA ASP A 117 -0.48 4.72 4.27
C ASP A 117 -0.14 3.23 4.40
N LEU A 118 -0.28 2.47 3.32
CA LEU A 118 0.09 1.05 3.31
C LEU A 118 1.57 0.83 3.64
N LEU A 119 2.47 1.65 3.09
CA LEU A 119 3.91 1.51 3.34
C LEU A 119 4.32 1.94 4.76
N MET A 120 3.60 2.91 5.33
CA MET A 120 3.77 3.30 6.75
C MET A 120 3.31 2.18 7.68
N GLU A 121 2.14 1.59 7.44
CA GLU A 121 1.63 0.47 8.26
C GLU A 121 2.51 -0.79 8.19
N ILE A 122 3.24 -0.99 7.09
CA ILE A 122 4.19 -2.10 6.90
C ILE A 122 5.60 -1.74 7.42
N GLU A 123 5.83 -0.50 7.86
CA GLU A 123 7.15 0.04 8.26
C GLU A 123 8.22 -0.11 7.17
N GLN A 124 7.82 -0.02 5.90
CA GLN A 124 8.70 -0.20 4.72
C GLN A 124 8.62 1.02 3.79
N LEU A 125 8.69 2.23 4.37
CA LEU A 125 8.55 3.48 3.62
C LEU A 125 9.66 3.70 2.59
N ASP A 126 10.86 3.13 2.79
CA ASP A 126 11.99 3.25 1.86
C ASP A 126 11.67 2.70 0.45
N LEU A 127 10.72 1.77 0.33
CA LEU A 127 10.31 1.20 -0.96
C LEU A 127 9.66 2.23 -1.88
N ILE A 128 9.12 3.32 -1.32
CA ILE A 128 8.41 4.34 -2.10
C ILE A 128 9.33 4.99 -3.16
N GLU A 129 10.62 5.10 -2.87
CA GLU A 129 11.61 5.70 -3.78
C GLU A 129 11.64 5.01 -5.16
N ASN A 130 11.37 3.70 -5.21
CA ASN A 130 11.40 2.92 -6.45
C ASN A 130 10.15 3.10 -7.32
N PHE A 131 9.06 3.60 -6.75
CA PHE A 131 7.75 3.67 -7.41
C PHE A 131 7.29 5.10 -7.68
N VAL A 132 8.05 6.10 -7.24
CA VAL A 132 7.73 7.51 -7.40
C VAL A 132 8.28 8.02 -8.73
N ASP A 133 7.41 8.70 -9.49
CA ASP A 133 7.71 9.35 -10.75
C ASP A 133 7.80 10.88 -10.60
N LYS A 134 8.27 11.57 -11.65
CA LYS A 134 8.34 13.04 -11.72
C LYS A 134 6.99 13.74 -11.52
N ASP A 135 5.86 13.09 -11.82
CA ASP A 135 4.55 13.70 -11.66
C ASP A 135 3.90 13.38 -10.30
N THR A 136 4.39 12.35 -9.59
CA THR A 136 3.81 11.87 -8.32
C THR A 136 4.62 12.33 -7.11
N TYR A 137 5.93 12.58 -7.24
CA TYR A 137 6.79 12.94 -6.09
C TYR A 137 6.31 14.17 -5.33
N ALA A 138 5.82 15.20 -6.02
CA ALA A 138 5.34 16.41 -5.37
C ALA A 138 4.13 16.14 -4.45
N ARG A 139 3.23 15.25 -4.88
CA ARG A 139 2.05 14.85 -4.10
C ARG A 139 2.41 13.96 -2.93
N VAL A 140 3.30 12.99 -3.16
CA VAL A 140 3.82 12.09 -2.12
C VAL A 140 4.55 12.89 -1.03
N CYS A 141 5.49 13.76 -1.40
CA CYS A 141 6.23 14.54 -0.42
C CYS A 141 5.34 15.55 0.33
N LEU A 142 4.35 16.14 -0.34
CA LEU A 142 3.36 17.00 0.33
C LEU A 142 2.55 16.20 1.36
N TYR A 143 2.08 15.01 0.99
CA TYR A 143 1.36 14.11 1.89
C TYR A 143 2.20 13.77 3.11
N LEU A 144 3.42 13.26 2.90
CA LEU A 144 4.34 12.90 3.98
C LEU A 144 4.59 14.09 4.93
N THR A 145 4.91 15.27 4.38
CA THR A 145 5.18 16.47 5.20
C THR A 145 3.94 16.93 5.98
N SER A 146 2.74 16.75 5.42
CA SER A 146 1.48 17.09 6.09
C SER A 146 1.11 16.11 7.20
N CYS A 147 1.55 14.87 7.11
CA CYS A 147 1.29 13.81 8.10
C CYS A 147 2.23 13.87 9.31
N VAL A 148 3.46 14.38 9.14
CA VAL A 148 4.47 14.54 10.22
C VAL A 148 3.91 15.09 11.55
N PRO A 149 3.14 16.19 11.61
CA PRO A 149 2.63 16.71 12.89
C PRO A 149 1.59 15.82 13.58
N TYR A 150 1.06 14.80 12.89
CA TYR A 150 0.06 13.87 13.41
C TYR A 150 0.65 12.52 13.84
N VAL A 151 1.93 12.29 13.56
CA VAL A 151 2.60 11.01 13.76
C VAL A 151 3.61 11.15 14.92
N PRO A 152 3.66 10.19 15.86
CA PRO A 152 4.63 10.23 16.95
C PRO A 152 6.06 9.90 16.47
N GLU A 153 7.06 10.34 17.23
CA GLU A 153 8.44 9.81 17.11
C GLU A 153 8.43 8.30 17.42
N PRO A 154 9.08 7.43 16.61
CA PRO A 154 10.14 7.69 15.61
C PRO A 154 9.69 7.79 14.13
N ASP A 155 8.42 7.53 13.84
CA ASP A 155 7.91 7.42 12.46
C ASP A 155 7.96 8.77 11.73
N ASP A 156 7.72 9.87 12.46
CA ASP A 156 7.84 11.24 11.95
C ASP A 156 9.20 11.54 11.30
N THR A 157 10.26 11.02 11.91
CA THR A 157 11.66 11.18 11.53
C THR A 157 11.93 10.37 10.27
N GLN A 158 11.38 9.16 10.18
CA GLN A 158 11.47 8.33 8.97
C GLN A 158 10.73 8.98 7.81
N MET A 159 9.54 9.56 8.04
CA MET A 159 8.77 10.28 7.02
C MET A 159 9.53 11.49 6.49
N LEU A 160 10.07 12.33 7.38
CA LEU A 160 10.86 13.50 7.00
C LEU A 160 12.14 13.12 6.26
N ARG A 161 12.83 12.05 6.69
CA ARG A 161 14.03 11.55 6.00
C ARG A 161 13.69 11.06 4.59
N THR A 162 12.61 10.31 4.43
CA THR A 162 12.17 9.80 3.13
C THR A 162 11.76 10.95 2.20
N ALA A 163 10.99 11.92 2.71
CA ALA A 163 10.63 13.12 1.96
C ALA A 163 11.86 13.94 1.53
N CYS A 164 12.86 14.06 2.41
CA CYS A 164 14.13 14.74 2.11
C CYS A 164 14.91 14.02 0.99
N LYS A 165 15.04 12.69 1.06
CA LYS A 165 15.67 11.88 0.00
C LYS A 165 14.96 12.04 -1.34
N LEU A 166 13.62 11.99 -1.35
CA LEU A 166 12.81 12.19 -2.56
C LEU A 166 13.03 13.59 -3.14
N TYR A 167 12.97 14.65 -2.33
CA TYR A 167 13.22 16.01 -2.81
C TYR A 167 14.63 16.19 -3.37
N ARG A 168 15.64 15.54 -2.75
CA ARG A 168 17.01 15.54 -3.25
C ARG A 168 17.12 14.83 -4.60
N HIS A 169 16.47 13.68 -4.78
CA HIS A 169 16.48 12.93 -6.04
C HIS A 169 15.84 13.71 -7.21
N TYR A 170 14.86 14.58 -6.91
CA TYR A 170 14.17 15.42 -7.90
C TYR A 170 14.70 16.87 -7.96
N ASP A 171 15.93 17.11 -7.51
CA ASP A 171 16.64 18.40 -7.55
C ASP A 171 15.91 19.57 -6.84
N GLN A 172 15.02 19.28 -5.89
CA GLN A 172 14.29 20.27 -5.09
C GLN A 172 15.01 20.56 -3.77
N TYR A 173 16.23 21.10 -3.85
CA TYR A 173 17.08 21.40 -2.69
C TYR A 173 16.43 22.32 -1.63
N PRO A 174 15.66 23.38 -1.96
CA PRO A 174 15.07 24.24 -0.94
C PRO A 174 14.01 23.53 -0.08
N LEU A 175 13.24 22.63 -0.68
CA LEU A 175 12.25 21.83 0.03
C LEU A 175 12.92 20.73 0.86
N ALA A 176 13.95 20.09 0.32
CA ALA A 176 14.78 19.15 1.08
C ALA A 176 15.42 19.82 2.31
N LEU A 177 15.93 21.05 2.16
CA LEU A 177 16.52 21.82 3.24
C LEU A 177 15.50 22.12 4.35
N ARG A 178 14.26 22.46 3.98
CA ARG A 178 13.18 22.66 4.96
C ARG A 178 12.94 21.39 5.78
N CYS A 179 12.89 20.22 5.14
CA CYS A 179 12.74 18.94 5.84
C CYS A 179 13.95 18.64 6.74
N ALA A 180 15.17 18.91 6.27
CA ALA A 180 16.40 18.70 7.05
C ALA A 180 16.48 19.62 8.29
N ILE A 181 16.00 20.87 8.19
CA ILE A 181 15.90 21.79 9.33
C ILE A 181 14.90 21.27 10.36
N GLN A 182 13.77 20.70 9.92
CA GLN A 182 12.79 20.09 10.83
C GLN A 182 13.37 18.87 11.57
N LEU A 183 14.22 18.09 10.89
CA LEU A 183 14.97 16.98 11.48
C LEU A 183 16.11 17.41 12.42
N ASN A 184 16.49 18.70 12.39
CA ASN A 184 17.63 19.26 13.12
C ASN A 184 18.97 18.50 12.88
N ASP A 185 19.13 17.93 11.68
CA ASP A 185 20.33 17.17 11.30
C ASP A 185 21.32 18.08 10.56
N MET A 186 22.35 18.53 11.29
CA MET A 186 23.34 19.47 10.79
C MET A 186 24.22 18.90 9.66
N GLU A 187 24.41 17.58 9.60
CA GLU A 187 25.19 16.94 8.54
C GLU A 187 24.39 16.94 7.24
N LEU A 188 23.12 16.54 7.30
CA LEU A 188 22.21 16.59 6.15
C LEU A 188 22.05 18.01 5.60
N ILE A 189 21.91 19.01 6.47
CA ILE A 189 21.82 20.42 6.06
C ILE A 189 23.09 20.83 5.31
N ARG A 190 24.27 20.51 5.86
CA ARG A 190 25.55 20.85 5.23
C ARG A 190 25.69 20.19 3.86
N ASP A 191 25.34 18.91 3.76
CA ASP A 191 25.40 18.16 2.50
C ASP A 191 24.44 18.73 1.45
N LEU A 192 23.22 19.12 1.84
CA LEU A 192 22.25 19.74 0.93
C LEU A 192 22.72 21.11 0.43
N VAL A 193 23.35 21.91 1.29
CA VAL A 193 23.91 23.22 0.91
C VAL A 193 25.11 23.06 -0.03
N ILE A 194 25.99 22.08 0.21
CA ILE A 194 27.15 21.81 -0.66
C ILE A 194 26.72 21.23 -2.01
N SER A 195 25.72 20.32 -2.00
CA SER A 195 25.21 19.68 -3.22
C SER A 195 24.34 20.60 -4.07
N CYS A 196 23.86 21.72 -3.52
CA CYS A 196 23.11 22.71 -4.26
C CYS A 196 24.00 23.34 -5.36
N PRO A 197 23.68 23.16 -6.66
CA PRO A 197 24.43 23.81 -7.72
C PRO A 197 24.24 25.32 -7.60
N SER A 198 25.35 26.04 -7.52
CA SER A 198 25.36 27.51 -7.53
C SER A 198 24.80 27.96 -8.87
N ARG A 199 23.54 28.42 -8.88
CA ARG A 199 22.89 28.97 -10.06
C ARG A 199 22.65 30.45 -9.88
#